data_AF-A0A951ZH56-F1
#
_entry.id   AF-A0A951ZH56-F1
#
_cell.length_a   1.000
_cell.length_b   1.000
_cell.length_c   1.000
_cell.angle_alpha   90.00
_cell.angle_beta   90.00
_cell.angle_gamma   90.00
#
_symmetry.space_group_name_H-M   'P 1'
#
loop_
_entity.id
_entity.type
_entity.pdbx_description
1 polymer ?
#
loop_
_entity_poly.entity_id
_entity_poly.type
_entity_poly.pdbx_seq_one_letter_code
_entity_poly.pdbx_strand_id
1 'polypeptide(L)' 'NVKFRKPVKPGDQLRFELEMIQVRGKICRMQGVAKVDGEVVCEAEMAAMVRDR' A
#
# COMPACT_ATOMS: atom_id res chain seq x y z
N ASN A 1 6.14 -5.03 7.42
CA ASN A 1 6.81 -3.80 7.89
C ASN A 1 6.15 -2.57 7.28
N VAL A 2 6.15 -1.42 7.96
CA VAL A 2 5.66 -0.14 7.43
C VAL A 2 6.69 0.96 7.72
N LYS A 3 6.94 1.86 6.76
CA LYS A 3 7.73 3.08 7.00
C LYS A 3 7.06 4.30 6.41
N PHE A 4 6.90 5.32 7.25
CA PHE A 4 6.43 6.64 6.86
C PHE A 4 7.65 7.55 6.64
N ARG A 5 7.74 8.14 5.46
CA ARG A 5 8.89 8.96 5.04
C ARG A 5 8.61 10.45 5.15
N LYS A 6 7.40 10.88 4.76
CA LYS A 6 6.96 12.29 4.78
C LYS A 6 5.47 12.38 5.13
N PRO A 7 5.03 13.44 5.85
CA PRO A 7 3.62 13.66 6.12
C PRO A 7 2.87 14.08 4.84
N VAL A 8 1.67 13.54 4.65
CA VAL A 8 0.72 13.93 3.59
C VAL A 8 -0.20 15.02 4.15
N LYS A 9 -0.54 16.02 3.34
CA LYS A 9 -1.31 17.21 3.74
C LYS A 9 -2.59 17.36 2.89
N PRO A 10 -3.57 18.15 3.36
CA PRO A 10 -4.72 18.51 2.53
C PRO A 10 -4.28 19.14 1.21
N GLY A 11 -4.84 18.67 0.10
CA GLY A 11 -4.46 19.07 -1.25
C GLY A 11 -3.56 18.07 -1.98
N ASP A 12 -2.86 17.20 -1.26
CA ASP A 12 -2.03 16.16 -1.87
C ASP A 12 -2.90 15.10 -2.57
N GLN A 13 -2.53 14.71 -3.78
CA GLN A 13 -3.05 13.48 -4.39
C GLN A 13 -2.19 12.29 -3.96
N LEU A 14 -2.76 11.45 -3.10
CA LEU A 14 -2.10 10.22 -2.68
C LEU A 14 -2.32 9.11 -3.70
N ARG A 15 -1.25 8.67 -4.37
CA ARG A 15 -1.26 7.55 -5.30
C ARG A 15 -0.74 6.29 -4.63
N PHE A 16 -1.56 5.26 -4.54
CA PHE A 16 -1.13 3.95 -4.09
C PHE A 16 -0.72 3.08 -5.27
N GLU A 17 0.47 2.49 -5.18
CA GLU A 17 0.98 1.49 -6.10
C GLU A 17 1.23 0.21 -5.30
N LEU A 18 0.59 -0.88 -5.71
CA LEU A 18 0.59 -2.16 -5.01
C LEU A 18 1.06 -3.25 -5.96
N GLU A 19 1.95 -4.10 -5.45
CA GLU A 19 2.40 -5.33 -6.10
C GLU A 19 1.93 -6.52 -5.27
N MET A 20 1.32 -7.48 -5.95
CA MET A 20 0.87 -8.72 -5.32
C MET A 20 2.05 -9.69 -5.20
N ILE A 21 2.49 -9.94 -3.97
CA ILE A 21 3.65 -10.80 -3.69
C ILE A 21 3.23 -12.27 -3.66
N GLN A 22 2.05 -12.55 -3.11
CA GLN A 22 1.57 -13.92 -2.97
C GLN A 22 0.06 -14.00 -2.81
N VAL A 23 -0.54 -15.01 -3.43
CA VAL A 23 -1.93 -15.43 -3.18
C VAL A 23 -1.94 -16.87 -2.72
N ARG A 24 -2.60 -17.16 -1.60
CA ARG A 24 -2.82 -18.50 -1.05
C ARG A 24 -4.26 -18.63 -0.59
N GLY A 25 -5.08 -19.31 -1.39
CA GLY A 25 -6.52 -19.42 -1.14
C GLY A 25 -7.15 -18.03 -1.04
N LYS A 26 -7.79 -17.74 0.10
CA LYS A 26 -8.41 -16.42 0.36
C LYS A 26 -7.42 -15.36 0.87
N ILE A 27 -6.15 -15.70 1.14
CA ILE A 27 -5.16 -14.77 1.69
C ILE A 27 -4.27 -14.19 0.58
N CYS A 28 -4.13 -12.88 0.55
CA CYS A 28 -3.24 -12.13 -0.33
C CYS A 28 -2.17 -11.42 0.50
N ARG A 29 -0.91 -11.47 0.07
CA ARG A 29 0.18 -10.62 0.56
C ARG A 29 0.57 -9.64 -0.53
N MET A 30 0.75 -8.39 -0.15
CA MET A 30 1.04 -7.29 -1.06
C MET A 30 2.13 -6.42 -0.47
N GLN A 31 2.98 -5.89 -1.34
CA GLN A 31 3.89 -4.80 -1.01
C GLN A 31 3.38 -3.57 -1.74
N GLY A 32 3.41 -2.41 -1.09
CA GLY A 32 2.94 -1.19 -1.70
C GLY A 32 3.72 0.03 -1.28
N VAL A 33 3.69 1.03 -2.15
CA VAL A 33 4.17 2.38 -1.88
C VAL A 33 3.03 3.36 -2.07
N ALA A 34 3.01 4.40 -1.23
CA ALA A 34 2.19 5.57 -1.44
C ALA A 34 3.09 6.71 -1.94
N LYS A 35 2.65 7.43 -2.97
CA LYS A 35 3.36 8.57 -3.56
C LYS A 35 2.53 9.84 -3.56
N VAL A 36 3.20 10.98 -3.44
CA VAL A 36 2.65 12.33 -3.70
C VAL A 36 3.62 13.01 -4.66
N ASP A 37 3.12 13.58 -5.75
CA ASP A 37 3.92 14.22 -6.81
C ASP A 37 5.10 13.35 -7.31
N GLY A 38 4.90 12.03 -7.34
CA GLY A 38 5.91 11.04 -7.76
C GLY A 38 6.90 10.60 -6.67
N GLU A 39 6.93 11.27 -5.51
CA GLU A 39 7.81 10.92 -4.40
C GLU A 39 7.17 9.92 -3.44
N VAL A 40 7.95 8.93 -2.97
CA VAL A 40 7.46 7.94 -2.00
C VAL A 40 7.32 8.55 -0.61
N VAL A 41 6.08 8.62 -0.10
CA VAL A 41 5.75 9.13 1.23
C VAL A 41 5.54 8.01 2.26
N CYS A 42 5.18 6.80 1.82
CA CYS A 42 5.00 5.62 2.67
C CYS A 42 5.32 4.34 1.91
N GLU A 43 5.83 3.32 2.60
CA GLU A 43 5.93 1.94 2.12
C GLU A 43 5.37 0.97 3.15
N ALA A 44 4.71 -0.09 2.68
CA ALA A 44 4.12 -1.10 3.54
C ALA A 44 4.10 -2.48 2.88
N GLU A 45 4.30 -3.51 3.70
CA GLU A 45 3.90 -4.87 3.41
C GLU A 45 2.64 -5.20 4.18
N MET A 46 1.63 -5.73 3.49
CA MET A 46 0.30 -5.95 4.02
C MET A 46 -0.21 -7.32 3.61
N ALA A 47 -1.14 -7.86 4.41
CA ALA A 47 -1.91 -9.03 4.07
C ALA A 47 -3.41 -8.70 4.13
N ALA A 48 -4.17 -9.27 3.20
CA ALA A 48 -5.62 -9.17 3.14
C ALA A 48 -6.24 -10.56 3.03
N MET A 49 -7.49 -10.70 3.46
CA MET A 49 -8.27 -11.91 3.27
C MET A 49 -9.56 -11.59 2.53
N VAL A 50 -9.78 -12.23 1.39
CA VAL A 50 -11.02 -12.13 0.63
C VAL A 50 -12.13 -12.84 1.39
N ARG A 51 -13.23 -12.15 1.66
CA ARG A 51 -14.43 -12.70 2.29
C ARG A 51 -15.61 -12.48 1.37
N ASP A 52 -16.53 -13.44 1.39
CA ASP A 52 -17.82 -13.28 0.70
C ASP A 52 -18.63 -12.20 1.44
N ARG A 53 -19.46 -11.47 0.68
CA ARG A 53 -20.20 -10.29 1.14
C ARG A 53 -21.29 -10.63 2.16
#